data_AF-A0A8S1KGE3-F1
#
_entry.id   AF-A0A8S1KGE3-F1
#
_cell.length_a   1.000
_cell.length_b   1.000
_cell.length_c   1.000
_cell.angle_alpha   90.00
_cell.angle_beta   90.00
_cell.angle_gamma   90.00
#
_symmetry.space_group_name_H-M   'P 1'
#
loop_
_entity.id
_entity.type
_entity.pdbx_description
1 polymer ?
#
loop_
_entity_poly.entity_id
_entity_poly.type
_entity_poly.pdbx_seq_one_letter_code
_entity_poly.pdbx_strand_id
1 'polypeptide(L)'
;MMNLKPPKSQIDSASDTGSVNKISDKQKINTLKKAVIDLREEKSQLTKQITDLTQKNNQLIKEKEDLEEKHQSMMRDLQRQITVNQFSQIQSSSSQAELINNQGDQSKQVFKLKQELEQTIAHNEARFTILQTAYKEMERDLKNKEISNQKLIKEVEEKTQLNNQLKKNIEDIERDLYNKIKDLKAEKMEIQLKLKTLDKEMQQKDEEIRILHKGLDDSRFTVAQLQGELEESRGKFIQYKLILHNQFLDIDCLFILRQNLFNDYVFELETAAQKFQYKASEITDLKIKDETSFYLSVKSRSKEEVFSIMPNQDLKKICKSIKNFLIKAQQYQINQQHAQVQSPKNNGLLGGLMSIFGNTSSKNGSNTNSDAKQK
;
A
#
# COMPACT_ATOMS: atom_id res chain seq x y z
N MET A 1 51.33 34.88 14.43
CA MET A 1 51.33 34.23 13.11
C MET A 1 51.84 32.80 13.25
N MET A 2 50.95 31.82 13.21
CA MET A 2 51.25 30.47 12.72
C MET A 2 50.00 29.98 12.00
N ASN A 3 50.27 29.34 10.86
CA ASN A 3 49.39 29.10 9.74
C ASN A 3 49.06 27.60 9.75
N LEU A 4 47.82 27.21 10.03
CA LEU A 4 47.36 25.82 9.86
C LEU A 4 45.99 25.84 9.18
N LYS A 5 46.01 25.50 7.89
CA LYS A 5 44.85 25.34 7.01
C LYS A 5 43.98 24.14 7.47
N PRO A 6 42.65 24.22 7.30
CA PRO A 6 41.77 23.06 7.42
C PRO A 6 41.93 22.13 6.19
N PRO A 7 41.67 20.82 6.31
CA PRO A 7 41.78 19.90 5.18
C PRO A 7 40.66 20.19 4.17
N LYS A 8 41.06 20.46 2.92
CA LYS A 8 40.18 20.38 1.76
C LYS A 8 40.20 18.95 1.22
N SER A 9 39.01 18.36 1.06
CA SER A 9 38.68 17.35 0.03
C SER A 9 37.18 17.06 0.14
N GLN A 10 36.35 16.98 -0.89
CA GLN A 10 36.47 17.27 -2.32
C GLN A 10 35.02 17.16 -2.83
N ILE A 11 34.48 18.23 -3.41
CA ILE A 11 33.27 18.16 -4.22
C ILE A 11 33.77 17.85 -5.62
N ASP A 12 33.59 16.61 -6.08
CA ASP A 12 33.67 16.29 -7.50
C ASP A 12 32.26 15.98 -7.99
N SER A 13 31.71 16.94 -8.73
CA SER A 13 30.60 16.71 -9.64
C SER A 13 31.17 16.16 -10.93
N ALA A 14 30.92 14.88 -11.24
CA ALA A 14 31.01 14.34 -12.58
C ALA A 14 29.85 13.36 -12.79
N SER A 15 29.18 13.55 -13.92
CA SER A 15 27.90 12.99 -14.35
C SER A 15 27.90 11.49 -14.62
N ASP A 16 26.71 10.90 -14.46
CA ASP A 16 26.17 9.73 -15.18
C ASP A 16 27.04 8.47 -15.25
N THR A 17 26.72 7.50 -14.39
CA THR A 17 26.33 6.15 -14.82
C THR A 17 25.69 5.41 -13.64
N GLY A 18 24.54 4.79 -13.89
CA GLY A 18 23.63 4.31 -12.86
C GLY A 18 24.19 3.24 -11.91
N SER A 19 23.95 3.45 -10.62
CA SER A 19 23.59 2.37 -9.71
C SER A 19 22.75 2.96 -8.58
N VAL A 20 21.44 3.03 -8.82
CA VAL A 20 20.47 3.25 -7.77
C VAL A 20 20.65 2.10 -6.79
N ASN A 21 21.22 2.38 -5.62
CA ASN A 21 21.28 1.44 -4.50
C ASN A 21 19.84 1.19 -4.02
N LYS A 22 19.16 0.28 -4.72
CA LYS A 22 17.81 -0.23 -4.43
C LYS A 22 17.85 -1.15 -3.22
N ILE A 23 18.22 -0.62 -2.05
CA ILE A 23 17.86 -1.28 -0.80
C ILE A 23 16.39 -1.00 -0.60
N SER A 24 15.56 -2.02 -0.83
CA SER A 24 14.11 -1.97 -0.65
C SER A 24 13.79 -1.38 0.73
N ASP A 25 12.74 -0.57 0.84
CA ASP A 25 12.31 -0.04 2.15
C ASP A 25 12.04 -1.16 3.17
N LYS A 26 11.71 -2.37 2.69
CA LYS A 26 11.63 -3.59 3.50
C LYS A 26 12.97 -3.96 4.16
N GLN A 27 14.09 -3.82 3.46
CA GLN A 27 15.44 -4.05 4.00
C GLN A 27 15.88 -2.95 4.97
N LYS A 28 15.51 -1.69 4.71
CA LYS A 28 15.74 -0.58 5.66
C LYS A 28 14.96 -0.79 6.96
N ILE A 29 13.69 -1.18 6.87
CA ILE A 29 12.85 -1.52 8.02
C ILE A 29 13.44 -2.69 8.80
N ASN A 30 13.92 -3.74 8.13
CA ASN A 30 14.54 -4.87 8.82
C ASN A 30 15.84 -4.50 9.52
N THR A 31 16.64 -3.62 8.92
CA THR A 31 17.87 -3.09 9.54
C THR A 31 17.55 -2.26 10.79
N LEU A 32 16.54 -1.39 10.71
CA LEU A 32 16.05 -0.61 11.85
C LEU A 32 15.49 -1.49 12.96
N LYS A 33 14.71 -2.52 12.63
CA LYS A 33 14.19 -3.47 13.62
C LYS A 33 15.31 -4.18 14.36
N LYS A 34 16.36 -4.61 13.64
CA LYS A 34 17.53 -5.24 14.24
C LYS A 34 18.28 -4.28 15.16
N ALA A 35 18.54 -3.05 14.70
CA ALA A 35 19.17 -2.02 15.52
C ALA A 35 18.37 -1.69 16.80
N VAL A 36 17.03 -1.68 16.73
CA VAL A 36 16.17 -1.48 17.91
C VAL A 36 16.26 -2.65 18.90
N ILE A 37 16.40 -3.88 18.42
CA ILE A 37 16.59 -5.05 19.29
C ILE A 37 17.96 -4.98 19.97
N ASP A 38 19.02 -4.71 19.19
CA ASP A 38 20.39 -4.61 19.70
C ASP A 38 20.50 -3.50 20.77
N LEU A 39 19.89 -2.33 20.53
CA LEU A 39 19.84 -1.23 21.51
C LEU A 39 19.04 -1.56 22.77
N ARG A 40 17.98 -2.37 22.66
CA ARG A 40 17.23 -2.85 23.84
C ARG A 40 18.05 -3.80 24.69
N GLU A 41 18.83 -4.65 24.03
CA GLU A 41 19.71 -5.61 24.70
C GLU A 41 20.89 -4.90 25.37
N GLU A 42 21.52 -3.94 24.68
CA GLU A 42 22.56 -3.07 25.25
C GLU A 42 22.04 -2.28 26.47
N LYS A 43 20.84 -1.70 26.38
CA LYS A 43 20.20 -1.04 27.52
C LYS A 43 20.00 -1.98 28.71
N SER A 44 19.61 -3.23 28.45
CA SER A 44 19.43 -4.23 29.51
C SER A 44 20.76 -4.57 30.20
N GLN A 45 21.82 -4.76 29.43
CA GLN A 45 23.17 -5.02 29.94
C GLN A 45 23.73 -3.85 30.75
N LEU A 46 23.59 -2.62 30.24
CA LEU A 46 24.02 -1.41 30.95
C LEU A 46 23.26 -1.22 32.27
N THR A 47 21.96 -1.52 32.30
CA THR A 47 21.15 -1.44 33.53
C THR A 47 21.66 -2.43 34.59
N LYS A 48 22.05 -3.64 34.18
CA LYS A 48 22.68 -4.62 35.08
C LYS A 48 24.01 -4.10 35.62
N GLN A 49 24.88 -3.58 34.76
CA GLN A 49 26.17 -2.99 35.18
C GLN A 49 26.00 -1.83 36.16
N ILE A 50 25.02 -0.94 35.95
CA ILE A 50 24.73 0.16 36.87
C ILE A 50 24.33 -0.39 38.25
N THR A 51 23.52 -1.45 38.27
CA THR A 51 23.06 -2.08 39.52
C THR A 51 24.24 -2.68 40.28
N ASP A 52 25.12 -3.42 39.60
CA ASP A 52 26.31 -4.04 40.18
C ASP A 52 27.30 -2.99 40.71
N LEU A 53 27.53 -1.92 39.94
CA LEU A 53 28.39 -0.81 40.37
C LEU A 53 27.81 -0.05 41.57
N THR A 54 26.50 0.12 41.62
CA THR A 54 25.82 0.78 42.76
C THR A 54 25.97 -0.07 44.03
N GLN A 55 25.80 -1.39 43.92
CA GLN A 55 26.04 -2.30 45.05
C GLN A 55 27.49 -2.24 45.52
N LYS A 56 28.45 -2.29 44.58
CA LYS A 56 29.89 -2.20 44.92
C LYS A 56 30.25 -0.88 45.58
N ASN A 57 29.67 0.24 45.12
CA ASN A 57 29.90 1.55 45.73
C ASN A 57 29.35 1.61 47.16
N ASN A 58 28.15 1.09 47.39
CA ASN A 58 27.58 1.02 48.74
C ASN A 58 28.42 0.15 49.69
N GLN A 59 29.04 -0.92 49.18
CA GLN A 59 29.93 -1.77 49.97
C GLN A 59 31.24 -1.04 50.33
N LEU A 60 31.83 -0.30 49.38
CA LEU A 60 33.01 0.51 49.63
C LEU A 60 32.76 1.65 50.62
N ILE A 61 31.56 2.26 50.60
CA ILE A 61 31.18 3.27 51.59
C ILE A 61 31.18 2.67 53.00
N LYS A 62 30.60 1.47 53.17
CA LYS A 62 30.62 0.78 54.47
C LYS A 62 32.03 0.40 54.92
N GLU A 63 32.85 -0.14 54.02
CA GLU A 63 34.25 -0.46 54.34
C GLU A 63 35.04 0.79 54.77
N LYS A 64 34.75 1.95 54.16
CA LYS A 64 35.35 3.24 54.56
C LYS A 64 34.91 3.65 55.97
N GLU A 65 33.64 3.55 56.28
CA GLU A 65 33.09 3.88 57.61
C GLU A 65 33.71 2.98 58.70
N ASP A 66 33.81 1.66 58.45
CA ASP A 66 34.43 0.70 59.37
C ASP A 66 35.94 1.01 59.60
N LEU A 67 36.65 1.41 58.54
CA LEU A 67 38.06 1.80 58.61
C LEU A 67 38.27 3.10 59.40
N GLU A 68 37.40 4.09 59.20
CA GLU A 68 37.43 5.35 59.96
C GLU A 68 37.18 5.11 61.45
N GLU A 69 36.22 4.25 61.80
CA GLU A 69 35.93 3.87 63.19
C GLU A 69 37.13 3.15 63.85
N LYS A 70 37.73 2.19 63.15
CA LYS A 70 38.92 1.48 63.62
C LYS A 70 40.11 2.42 63.84
N HIS A 71 40.32 3.36 62.93
CA HIS A 71 41.39 4.36 63.05
C HIS A 71 41.17 5.27 64.26
N GLN A 72 39.94 5.76 64.48
CA GLN A 72 39.61 6.60 65.65
C GLN A 72 39.76 5.84 66.98
N SER A 73 39.45 4.55 67.01
CA SER A 73 39.67 3.71 68.20
C SER A 73 41.16 3.58 68.51
N MET A 74 41.97 3.23 67.51
CA MET A 74 43.41 3.05 67.66
C MET A 74 44.10 4.34 68.15
N MET A 75 43.70 5.49 67.61
CA MET A 75 44.24 6.79 68.04
C MET A 75 43.90 7.10 69.50
N ARG A 76 42.69 6.79 69.96
CA ARG A 76 42.29 6.98 71.37
C ARG A 76 43.10 6.09 72.32
N ASP A 77 43.35 4.84 71.92
CA ASP A 77 44.12 3.90 72.74
C ASP A 77 45.60 4.29 72.85
N LEU A 78 46.21 4.70 71.73
CA LEU A 78 47.59 5.20 71.70
C LEU A 78 47.75 6.47 72.56
N GLN A 79 46.79 7.39 72.50
CA GLN A 79 46.83 8.62 73.28
C GLN A 79 46.69 8.37 74.79
N ARG A 80 45.93 7.34 75.20
CA ARG A 80 45.88 6.87 76.59
C ARG A 80 47.21 6.27 77.04
N GLN A 81 47.86 5.45 76.21
CA GLN A 81 49.17 4.86 76.55
C GLN A 81 50.27 5.92 76.76
N ILE A 82 50.32 6.95 75.91
CA ILE A 82 51.30 8.04 76.05
C ILE A 82 51.11 8.77 77.38
N THR A 83 49.86 9.03 77.77
CA THR A 83 49.52 9.74 79.01
C THR A 83 49.92 8.92 80.26
N VAL A 84 49.74 7.60 80.24
CA VAL A 84 50.12 6.70 81.35
C VAL A 84 51.65 6.59 81.49
N ASN A 85 52.37 6.53 80.37
CA ASN A 85 53.84 6.44 80.38
C ASN A 85 54.52 7.75 80.84
N GLN A 86 53.92 8.92 80.56
CA GLN A 86 54.44 10.20 81.05
C GLN A 86 54.27 10.36 82.57
N PHE A 87 53.19 9.81 83.16
CA PHE A 87 52.97 9.86 84.61
C PHE A 87 53.94 8.97 85.42
N SER A 88 54.44 7.89 84.82
CA SER A 88 55.34 6.94 85.49
C SER A 88 56.82 7.36 85.45
N GLN A 89 57.22 8.26 84.54
CA GLN A 89 58.58 8.81 84.52
C GLN A 89 58.84 9.94 85.53
N ILE A 90 57.80 10.60 86.05
CA ILE A 90 57.95 11.77 86.95
C ILE A 90 58.18 11.36 88.42
N GLN A 91 57.92 10.11 88.82
CA GLN A 91 57.99 9.66 90.22
C GLN A 91 59.36 9.12 90.70
N SER A 92 60.41 9.10 89.88
CA SER A 92 61.63 8.32 90.18
C SER A 92 62.92 9.12 90.46
N SER A 93 62.86 10.43 90.73
CA SER A 93 64.08 11.23 90.92
C SER A 93 64.01 12.23 92.09
N SER A 94 64.11 11.74 93.34
CA SER A 94 64.60 12.54 94.47
C SER A 94 64.94 11.67 95.69
N SER A 95 66.22 11.36 95.94
CA SER A 95 66.70 10.89 97.25
C SER A 95 68.23 11.02 97.37
N GLN A 96 68.65 11.46 98.57
CA GLN A 96 69.99 11.43 99.20
C GLN A 96 70.98 12.58 98.93
N ALA A 97 71.27 13.37 99.98
CA ALA A 97 72.41 13.07 100.88
C ALA A 97 72.44 14.02 102.10
N GLU A 98 72.67 13.45 103.28
CA GLU A 98 73.02 14.14 104.53
C GLU A 98 74.41 13.67 105.02
N LEU A 99 75.14 14.61 105.65
CA LEU A 99 76.18 14.49 106.69
C LEU A 99 77.64 14.08 106.36
N ILE A 100 78.55 14.89 106.93
CA ILE A 100 80.02 14.91 106.98
C ILE A 100 80.34 15.21 108.48
N ASN A 101 81.33 14.69 109.23
CA ASN A 101 82.61 14.02 108.98
C ASN A 101 83.08 13.32 110.29
N ASN A 102 84.00 12.35 110.17
CA ASN A 102 85.09 12.13 111.13
C ASN A 102 86.38 11.78 110.34
N GLN A 103 87.51 12.40 110.74
CA GLN A 103 88.53 12.95 109.82
C GLN A 103 89.80 12.07 109.61
N GLY A 104 89.65 10.75 109.45
CA GLY A 104 90.80 9.82 109.37
C GLY A 104 91.09 9.17 108.01
N ASP A 105 90.12 9.16 107.07
CA ASP A 105 90.17 8.38 105.82
C ASP A 105 90.15 9.24 104.54
N GLN A 106 90.35 10.56 104.70
CA GLN A 106 90.04 11.57 103.68
C GLN A 106 90.88 11.46 102.40
N SER A 107 92.13 10.99 102.45
CA SER A 107 92.98 10.95 101.25
C SER A 107 92.59 9.83 100.27
N LYS A 108 92.24 8.64 100.77
CA LYS A 108 91.74 7.53 99.93
C LYS A 108 90.32 7.79 99.44
N GLN A 109 89.51 8.48 100.24
CA GLN A 109 88.16 8.88 99.86
C GLN A 109 88.16 9.98 98.81
N VAL A 110 89.07 10.98 98.89
CA VAL A 110 89.25 12.01 97.85
C VAL A 110 89.73 11.41 96.54
N PHE A 111 90.63 10.42 96.56
CA PHE A 111 91.05 9.74 95.32
C PHE A 111 89.92 8.94 94.67
N LYS A 112 89.14 8.19 95.45
CA LYS A 112 87.94 7.48 94.96
C LYS A 112 86.88 8.44 94.44
N LEU A 113 86.58 9.52 95.17
CA LEU A 113 85.64 10.55 94.75
C LEU A 113 86.10 11.27 93.48
N LYS A 114 87.40 11.53 93.32
CA LYS A 114 87.94 12.12 92.10
C LYS A 114 87.80 11.17 90.91
N GLN A 115 88.10 9.89 91.10
CA GLN A 115 87.94 8.87 90.07
C GLN A 115 86.46 8.65 89.69
N GLU A 116 85.56 8.62 90.68
CA GLU A 116 84.11 8.56 90.46
C GLU A 116 83.59 9.81 89.75
N LEU A 117 84.10 10.99 90.10
CA LEU A 117 83.75 12.25 89.43
C LEU A 117 84.23 12.25 87.98
N GLU A 118 85.46 11.83 87.70
CA GLU A 118 85.99 11.73 86.33
C GLU A 118 85.21 10.70 85.50
N GLN A 119 84.85 9.55 86.07
CA GLN A 119 83.99 8.57 85.40
C GLN A 119 82.58 9.10 85.14
N THR A 120 82.02 9.87 86.09
CA THR A 120 80.70 10.48 85.94
C THR A 120 80.70 11.57 84.88
N ILE A 121 81.76 12.38 84.82
CA ILE A 121 81.95 13.40 83.76
C ILE A 121 82.06 12.70 82.41
N ALA A 122 82.93 11.71 82.26
CA ALA A 122 83.08 10.97 81.00
C ALA A 122 81.78 10.27 80.57
N HIS A 123 81.03 9.69 81.52
CA HIS A 123 79.73 9.09 81.24
C HIS A 123 78.69 10.13 80.77
N ASN A 124 78.66 11.30 81.41
CA ASN A 124 77.75 12.38 81.03
C ASN A 124 78.14 13.02 79.69
N GLU A 125 79.43 13.15 79.39
CA GLU A 125 79.93 13.61 78.09
C GLU A 125 79.55 12.63 76.96
N ALA A 126 79.68 11.32 77.22
CA ALA A 126 79.22 10.29 76.29
C ALA A 126 77.71 10.37 76.06
N ARG A 127 76.90 10.53 77.13
CA ARG A 127 75.44 10.72 77.03
C ARG A 127 75.08 12.00 76.27
N PHE A 128 75.80 13.10 76.50
CA PHE A 128 75.59 14.36 75.80
C PHE A 128 75.87 14.21 74.30
N THR A 129 76.96 13.51 73.94
CA THR A 129 77.32 13.26 72.54
C THR A 129 76.29 12.39 71.82
N ILE A 130 75.78 11.34 72.48
CA ILE A 130 74.69 10.51 71.96
C ILE A 130 73.42 11.34 71.75
N LEU A 131 73.05 12.16 72.74
CA LEU A 131 71.86 13.01 72.66
C LEU A 131 71.99 14.07 71.55
N GLN A 132 73.17 14.67 71.39
CA GLN A 132 73.43 15.63 70.33
C GLN A 132 73.35 14.99 68.94
N THR A 133 73.81 13.74 68.79
CA THR A 133 73.70 12.99 67.55
C THR A 133 72.25 12.65 67.23
N ALA A 134 71.50 12.15 68.22
CA ALA A 134 70.07 11.86 68.09
C ALA A 134 69.26 13.12 67.73
N TYR A 135 69.60 14.28 68.30
CA TYR A 135 68.95 15.55 67.96
C TYR A 135 69.19 15.94 66.50
N LYS A 136 70.43 15.84 66.02
CA LYS A 136 70.78 16.12 64.61
C LYS A 136 70.14 15.14 63.62
N GLU A 137 69.88 13.92 64.04
CA GLU A 137 69.17 12.91 63.23
C GLU A 137 67.67 13.22 63.18
N MET A 138 67.06 13.53 64.33
CA MET A 138 65.66 13.95 64.41
C MET A 138 65.38 15.22 63.61
N GLU A 139 66.29 16.20 63.61
CA GLU A 139 66.18 17.43 62.83
C GLU A 139 66.22 17.15 61.31
N ARG A 140 67.09 16.22 60.88
CA ARG A 140 67.14 15.78 59.47
C ARG A 140 65.87 15.06 59.05
N ASP A 141 65.35 14.18 59.91
CA ASP A 141 64.09 13.46 59.65
C ASP A 141 62.89 14.39 59.57
N LEU A 142 62.83 15.39 60.46
CA LEU A 142 61.79 16.42 60.42
C LEU A 142 61.82 17.19 59.10
N LYS A 143 63.01 17.63 58.67
CA LYS A 143 63.19 18.33 57.39
C LYS A 143 62.80 17.46 56.18
N ASN A 144 63.13 16.18 56.19
CA ASN A 144 62.73 15.25 55.14
C ASN A 144 61.20 15.08 55.09
N LYS A 145 60.55 14.96 56.25
CA LYS A 145 59.08 14.89 56.36
C LYS A 145 58.41 16.18 55.90
N GLU A 146 58.98 17.35 56.21
CA GLU A 146 58.48 18.65 55.72
C GLU A 146 58.51 18.73 54.19
N ILE A 147 59.61 18.31 53.56
CA ILE A 147 59.71 18.27 52.09
C ILE A 147 58.67 17.32 51.50
N SER A 148 58.49 16.15 52.11
CA SER A 148 57.45 15.19 51.67
C SER A 148 56.05 15.78 51.79
N ASN A 149 55.75 16.44 52.90
CA ASN A 149 54.46 17.09 53.12
C ASN A 149 54.22 18.21 52.11
N GLN A 150 55.23 19.03 51.78
CA GLN A 150 55.10 20.06 50.75
C GLN A 150 54.80 19.48 49.36
N LYS A 151 55.39 18.32 49.00
CA LYS A 151 55.07 17.62 47.75
C LYS A 151 53.63 17.12 47.74
N LEU A 152 53.19 16.51 48.83
CA LEU A 152 51.82 16.02 48.98
C LEU A 152 50.80 17.17 48.92
N ILE A 153 51.08 18.32 49.53
CA ILE A 153 50.22 19.50 49.46
C ILE A 153 50.05 19.96 48.01
N LYS A 154 51.14 20.08 47.25
CA LYS A 154 51.07 20.44 45.82
C LYS A 154 50.26 19.44 45.01
N GLU A 155 50.45 18.14 45.24
CA GLU A 155 49.67 17.10 44.56
C GLU A 155 48.17 17.19 44.89
N VAL A 156 47.82 17.50 46.14
CA VAL A 156 46.44 17.72 46.56
C VAL A 156 45.85 18.97 45.90
N GLU A 157 46.62 20.06 45.78
CA GLU A 157 46.20 21.28 45.08
C GLU A 157 45.92 21.01 43.59
N GLU A 158 46.84 20.32 42.89
CA GLU A 158 46.68 19.93 41.49
C GLU A 158 45.44 19.04 41.29
N LYS A 159 45.25 18.03 42.14
CA LYS A 159 44.05 17.18 42.11
C LYS A 159 42.77 17.96 42.39
N THR A 160 42.82 18.94 43.29
CA THR A 160 41.67 19.80 43.60
C THR A 160 41.30 20.68 42.40
N GLN A 161 42.28 21.26 41.72
CA GLN A 161 42.06 22.03 40.49
C GLN A 161 41.45 21.16 39.39
N LEU A 162 42.01 19.96 39.17
CA LEU A 162 41.46 19.02 38.19
C LEU A 162 40.02 18.63 38.52
N ASN A 163 39.71 18.37 39.80
CA ASN A 163 38.36 18.03 40.23
C ASN A 163 37.37 19.19 39.96
N ASN A 164 37.77 20.42 40.25
CA ASN A 164 36.95 21.61 39.97
C ASN A 164 36.69 21.78 38.45
N GLN A 165 37.71 21.52 37.62
CA GLN A 165 37.55 21.56 36.17
C GLN A 165 36.60 20.45 35.68
N LEU A 166 36.71 19.24 36.21
CA LEU A 166 35.83 18.13 35.86
C LEU A 166 34.38 18.41 36.28
N LYS A 167 34.16 18.99 37.47
CA LYS A 167 32.82 19.41 37.91
C LYS A 167 32.19 20.40 36.94
N LYS A 168 32.94 21.43 36.53
CA LYS A 168 32.47 22.40 35.54
C LYS A 168 32.13 21.73 34.21
N ASN A 169 32.98 20.83 33.72
CA ASN A 169 32.71 20.11 32.47
C ASN A 169 31.44 19.24 32.58
N ILE A 170 31.20 18.61 33.73
CA ILE A 170 29.97 17.84 33.98
C ILE A 170 28.75 18.77 33.94
N GLU A 171 28.79 19.92 34.62
CA GLU A 171 27.70 20.89 34.62
C GLU A 171 27.38 21.43 33.21
N ASP A 172 28.41 21.69 32.40
CA ASP A 172 28.24 22.14 31.02
C ASP A 172 27.60 21.03 30.15
N ILE A 173 28.05 19.78 30.29
CA ILE A 173 27.47 18.62 29.59
C ILE A 173 26.01 18.41 30.01
N GLU A 174 25.69 18.49 31.30
CA GLU A 174 24.33 18.35 31.80
C GLU A 174 23.41 19.42 31.23
N ARG A 175 23.89 20.66 31.13
CA ARG A 175 23.14 21.77 30.53
C ARG A 175 22.88 21.55 29.05
N ASP A 176 23.89 21.11 28.30
CA ASP A 176 23.76 20.82 26.88
C ASP A 176 22.79 19.67 26.62
N LEU A 177 22.86 18.60 27.43
CA LEU A 177 21.93 17.48 27.36
C LEU A 177 20.50 17.92 27.70
N TYR A 178 20.31 18.77 28.70
CA TYR A 178 19.01 19.31 29.06
C TYR A 178 18.40 20.12 27.91
N ASN A 179 19.19 21.00 27.29
CA ASN A 179 18.75 21.79 26.13
C ASN A 179 18.38 20.88 24.95
N LYS A 180 19.21 19.87 24.66
CA LYS A 180 18.93 18.90 23.60
C LYS A 180 17.65 18.11 23.85
N ILE A 181 17.38 17.72 25.09
CA ILE A 181 16.12 17.04 25.47
C ILE A 181 14.93 17.98 25.26
N LYS A 182 15.06 19.25 25.62
CA LYS A 182 14.01 20.26 25.42
C LYS A 182 13.68 20.45 23.93
N ASP A 183 14.71 20.56 23.08
CA ASP A 183 14.54 20.73 21.64
C ASP A 183 13.91 19.49 21.00
N LEU A 184 14.40 18.29 21.34
CA LEU A 184 13.81 17.03 20.86
C LEU A 184 12.35 16.85 21.32
N LYS A 185 11.99 17.36 22.50
CA LYS A 185 10.60 17.33 22.99
C LYS A 185 9.71 18.26 22.16
N ALA A 186 10.22 19.44 21.76
CA ALA A 186 9.50 20.35 20.89
C ALA A 186 9.31 19.75 19.48
N GLU A 187 10.37 19.19 18.89
CA GLU A 187 10.31 18.53 17.58
C GLU A 187 9.32 17.36 17.59
N LYS A 188 9.33 16.53 18.64
CA LYS A 188 8.36 15.45 18.81
C LYS A 188 6.92 15.98 18.82
N MET A 189 6.65 17.10 19.48
CA MET A 189 5.32 17.70 19.53
C MET A 189 4.90 18.22 18.17
N GLU A 190 5.80 18.85 17.42
CA GLU A 190 5.55 19.32 16.06
C GLU A 190 5.22 18.17 15.11
N ILE A 191 6.00 17.08 15.16
CA ILE A 191 5.75 15.87 14.35
C ILE A 191 4.39 15.26 14.70
N GLN A 192 4.02 15.19 15.99
CA GLN A 192 2.70 14.71 16.40
C GLN A 192 1.55 15.56 15.87
N LEU A 193 1.72 16.88 15.80
CA LEU A 193 0.72 17.78 15.21
C LEU A 193 0.61 17.54 13.70
N LYS A 194 1.74 17.43 12.99
CA LYS A 194 1.76 17.12 11.55
C LYS A 194 1.07 15.79 11.23
N LEU A 195 1.32 14.75 12.02
CA LEU A 195 0.65 13.44 11.87
C LEU A 195 -0.87 13.55 12.07
N LYS A 196 -1.32 14.28 13.11
CA LYS A 196 -2.76 14.50 13.32
C LYS A 196 -3.43 15.24 12.18
N THR A 197 -2.74 16.21 11.56
CA THR A 197 -3.25 16.91 10.38
C THR A 197 -3.36 15.97 9.19
N LEU A 198 -2.32 15.18 8.93
CA LEU A 198 -2.31 14.21 7.83
C LEU A 198 -3.41 13.14 7.99
N ASP A 199 -3.63 12.64 9.20
CA ASP A 199 -4.71 11.69 9.48
C ASP A 199 -6.10 12.28 9.16
N LYS A 200 -6.32 13.56 9.46
CA LYS A 200 -7.58 14.24 9.12
C LYS A 200 -7.73 14.43 7.61
N GLU A 201 -6.67 14.82 6.91
CA GLU A 201 -6.67 14.95 5.45
C GLU A 201 -6.95 13.60 4.77
N MET A 202 -6.36 12.52 5.27
CA MET A 202 -6.60 11.16 4.77
C MET A 202 -8.06 10.74 4.98
N GLN A 203 -8.63 10.98 6.17
CA GLN A 203 -10.05 10.70 6.43
C GLN A 203 -10.99 11.49 5.51
N GLN A 204 -10.65 12.76 5.23
CA GLN A 204 -11.41 13.56 4.28
C GLN A 204 -11.32 12.99 2.86
N LYS A 205 -10.12 12.56 2.43
CA LYS A 205 -9.93 11.94 1.12
C LYS A 205 -10.66 10.60 0.98
N ASP A 206 -10.67 9.79 2.03
CA ASP A 206 -11.44 8.54 2.05
C ASP A 206 -12.95 8.80 1.89
N GLU A 207 -13.46 9.87 2.52
CA GLU A 207 -14.87 10.27 2.36
C GLU A 207 -15.16 10.81 0.95
N GLU A 208 -14.27 11.64 0.39
CA GLU A 208 -14.37 12.10 -1.01
C GLU A 208 -14.42 10.92 -1.99
N ILE A 209 -13.55 9.92 -1.78
CA ILE A 209 -13.52 8.68 -2.58
C ILE A 209 -14.83 7.89 -2.42
N ARG A 210 -15.37 7.80 -1.21
CA ARG A 210 -16.66 7.13 -0.96
C ARG A 210 -17.81 7.82 -1.71
N ILE A 211 -17.85 9.15 -1.69
CA ILE A 211 -18.85 9.93 -2.43
C ILE A 211 -18.71 9.71 -3.94
N LEU A 212 -17.49 9.74 -4.47
CA LEU A 212 -17.22 9.49 -5.89
C LEU A 212 -17.64 8.08 -6.33
N HIS A 213 -17.36 7.05 -5.52
CA HIS A 213 -17.79 5.69 -5.82
C HIS A 213 -19.31 5.57 -5.87
N LYS A 214 -20.02 6.19 -4.91
CA LYS A 214 -21.48 6.22 -4.93
C LYS A 214 -22.02 6.90 -6.20
N GLY A 215 -21.47 8.06 -6.56
CA GLY A 215 -21.85 8.76 -7.80
C GLY A 215 -21.56 7.96 -9.07
N LEU A 216 -20.48 7.18 -9.08
CA LEU A 216 -20.15 6.27 -10.18
C LEU A 216 -21.16 5.12 -10.28
N ASP A 217 -21.56 4.53 -9.16
CA ASP A 217 -22.55 3.45 -9.14
C ASP A 217 -23.93 3.94 -9.61
N ASP A 218 -24.37 5.13 -9.18
CA ASP A 218 -25.60 5.78 -9.64
C ASP A 218 -25.56 6.07 -11.15
N SER A 219 -24.41 6.53 -11.65
CA SER A 219 -24.19 6.77 -13.08
C SER A 219 -24.22 5.44 -13.87
N ARG A 220 -23.60 4.38 -13.37
CA ARG A 220 -23.63 3.04 -13.98
C ARG A 220 -25.05 2.50 -14.08
N PHE A 221 -25.85 2.68 -13.03
CA PHE A 221 -27.25 2.30 -13.04
C PHE A 221 -28.04 3.06 -14.12
N THR A 222 -27.84 4.38 -14.20
CA THR A 222 -28.50 5.22 -15.21
C THR A 222 -28.11 4.84 -16.63
N VAL A 223 -26.83 4.55 -16.88
CA VAL A 223 -26.35 4.08 -18.20
C VAL A 223 -26.98 2.74 -18.56
N ALA A 224 -27.05 1.79 -17.62
CA ALA A 224 -27.68 0.49 -17.86
C ALA A 224 -29.18 0.63 -18.19
N GLN A 225 -29.89 1.53 -17.51
CA GLN A 225 -31.29 1.83 -17.82
C GLN A 225 -31.45 2.39 -19.23
N LEU A 226 -30.68 3.43 -19.60
CA LEU A 226 -30.72 4.03 -20.93
C LEU A 226 -30.36 3.03 -22.04
N GLN A 227 -29.43 2.12 -21.77
CA GLN A 227 -29.07 1.07 -22.70
C GLN A 227 -30.24 0.09 -22.93
N GLY A 228 -30.97 -0.27 -21.87
CA GLY A 228 -32.19 -1.07 -21.98
C GLY A 228 -33.29 -0.38 -22.80
N GLU A 229 -33.53 0.91 -22.56
CA GLU A 229 -34.50 1.72 -23.33
C GLU A 229 -34.10 1.81 -24.82
N LEU A 230 -32.81 1.96 -25.11
CA LEU A 230 -32.28 1.98 -26.48
C LEU A 230 -32.47 0.63 -27.18
N GLU A 231 -32.22 -0.48 -26.49
CA GLU A 231 -32.42 -1.84 -27.03
C GLU A 231 -33.90 -2.11 -27.33
N GLU A 232 -34.81 -1.68 -26.46
CA GLU A 232 -36.25 -1.78 -26.68
C GLU A 232 -36.68 -0.96 -27.92
N SER A 233 -36.21 0.29 -28.02
CA SER A 233 -36.49 1.17 -29.17
C SER A 233 -35.95 0.59 -30.48
N ARG A 234 -34.74 0.02 -30.45
CA ARG A 234 -34.13 -0.68 -31.59
C ARG A 234 -34.96 -1.90 -32.00
N GLY A 235 -35.46 -2.68 -31.03
CA GLY A 235 -36.35 -3.81 -31.28
C GLY A 235 -37.63 -3.39 -32.02
N LYS A 236 -38.30 -2.34 -31.52
CA LYS A 236 -39.49 -1.75 -32.18
C LYS A 236 -39.20 -1.28 -33.60
N PHE A 237 -38.07 -0.59 -33.82
CA PHE A 237 -37.67 -0.14 -35.16
C PHE A 237 -37.49 -1.31 -36.14
N ILE A 238 -36.80 -2.38 -35.72
CA ILE A 238 -36.61 -3.57 -36.56
C ILE A 238 -37.96 -4.21 -36.90
N GLN A 239 -38.87 -4.30 -35.93
CA GLN A 239 -40.22 -4.81 -36.16
C GLN A 239 -40.98 -3.97 -37.21
N TYR A 240 -40.99 -2.65 -37.06
CA TYR A 240 -41.63 -1.76 -38.05
C TYR A 240 -41.01 -1.87 -39.43
N LYS A 241 -39.68 -1.97 -39.51
CA LYS A 241 -38.97 -2.17 -40.79
C LYS A 241 -39.39 -3.47 -41.47
N LEU A 242 -39.53 -4.57 -40.72
CA LEU A 242 -39.99 -5.86 -41.25
C LEU A 242 -41.44 -5.78 -41.74
N ILE A 243 -42.32 -5.13 -40.98
CA ILE A 243 -43.73 -4.93 -41.38
C ILE A 243 -43.80 -4.17 -42.71
N LEU A 244 -43.08 -3.05 -42.82
CA LEU A 244 -43.01 -2.25 -44.05
C LEU A 244 -42.46 -3.08 -45.22
N HIS A 245 -41.38 -3.84 -45.00
CA HIS A 245 -40.81 -4.69 -46.04
C HIS A 245 -41.81 -5.73 -46.58
N ASN A 246 -42.57 -6.38 -45.69
CA ASN A 246 -43.62 -7.32 -46.08
C ASN A 246 -44.75 -6.63 -46.86
N GLN A 247 -45.16 -5.43 -46.44
CA GLN A 247 -46.16 -4.64 -47.17
C GLN A 247 -45.70 -4.28 -48.58
N PHE A 248 -44.43 -3.92 -48.76
CA PHE A 248 -43.87 -3.65 -50.09
C PHE A 248 -43.82 -4.92 -50.96
N LEU A 249 -43.46 -6.08 -50.40
CA LEU A 249 -43.50 -7.36 -51.11
C LEU A 249 -44.92 -7.71 -51.58
N ASP A 250 -45.94 -7.47 -50.74
CA ASP A 250 -47.34 -7.68 -51.12
C ASP A 250 -47.74 -6.78 -52.31
N ILE A 251 -47.32 -5.51 -52.29
CA ILE A 251 -47.54 -4.56 -53.40
C ILE A 251 -46.86 -5.04 -54.68
N ASP A 252 -45.59 -5.46 -54.60
CA ASP A 252 -44.84 -5.97 -55.75
C ASP A 252 -45.49 -7.21 -56.34
N CYS A 253 -45.96 -8.14 -55.49
CA CYS A 253 -46.68 -9.33 -55.94
C CYS A 253 -47.99 -8.96 -56.66
N LEU A 254 -48.75 -8.00 -56.14
CA LEU A 254 -49.97 -7.49 -56.79
C LEU A 254 -49.65 -6.83 -58.14
N PHE A 255 -48.54 -6.10 -58.23
CA PHE A 255 -48.09 -5.48 -59.46
C PHE A 255 -47.68 -6.51 -60.52
N ILE A 256 -46.91 -7.53 -60.14
CA ILE A 256 -46.55 -8.67 -61.00
C ILE A 256 -47.80 -9.41 -61.48
N LEU A 257 -48.77 -9.65 -60.58
CA LEU A 257 -50.04 -10.28 -60.94
C LEU A 257 -50.83 -9.44 -61.94
N ARG A 258 -50.90 -8.12 -61.74
CA ARG A 258 -51.52 -7.20 -62.72
C ARG A 258 -50.82 -7.28 -64.07
N GLN A 259 -49.49 -7.17 -64.12
CA GLN A 259 -48.75 -7.25 -65.38
C GLN A 259 -49.02 -8.57 -66.12
N ASN A 260 -48.96 -9.71 -65.42
CA ASN A 260 -49.18 -11.02 -66.04
C ASN A 260 -50.64 -11.27 -66.46
N LEU A 261 -51.63 -10.78 -65.71
CA LEU A 261 -53.04 -10.96 -66.06
C LEU A 261 -53.47 -10.13 -67.26
N PHE A 262 -52.82 -8.99 -67.51
CA PHE A 262 -53.23 -8.08 -68.56
C PHE A 262 -52.32 -8.08 -69.79
N ASN A 263 -51.07 -8.56 -69.71
CA ASN A 263 -50.10 -8.50 -70.82
C ASN A 263 -50.56 -9.14 -72.14
N ASP A 264 -51.40 -10.18 -72.11
CA ASP A 264 -51.82 -10.90 -73.33
C ASP A 264 -53.12 -10.36 -73.96
N TYR A 265 -53.73 -9.33 -73.37
CA TYR A 265 -54.99 -8.77 -73.88
C TYR A 265 -54.73 -7.55 -74.78
N VAL A 266 -55.15 -7.66 -76.05
CA VAL A 266 -55.25 -6.52 -76.97
C VAL A 266 -56.68 -6.00 -76.89
N PHE A 267 -56.83 -4.75 -76.45
CA PHE A 267 -58.13 -4.10 -76.40
C PHE A 267 -58.36 -3.36 -77.71
N GLU A 268 -59.39 -3.79 -78.44
CA GLU A 268 -59.82 -3.17 -79.69
C GLU A 268 -61.00 -2.25 -79.40
N LEU A 269 -60.82 -0.94 -79.60
CA LEU A 269 -61.88 0.04 -79.46
C LEU A 269 -62.27 0.51 -80.85
N GLU A 270 -63.48 0.17 -81.27
CA GLU A 270 -64.02 0.50 -82.59
C GLU A 270 -65.09 1.58 -82.43
N THR A 271 -64.87 2.70 -83.12
CA THR A 271 -65.87 3.75 -83.32
C THR A 271 -66.42 3.64 -84.74
N ALA A 272 -67.54 4.29 -85.03
CA ALA A 272 -68.18 4.24 -86.36
C ALA A 272 -67.28 4.69 -87.53
N ALA A 273 -66.15 5.35 -87.25
CA ALA A 273 -65.20 5.82 -88.25
C ALA A 273 -63.84 5.11 -88.24
N GLN A 274 -63.41 4.47 -87.14
CA GLN A 274 -62.07 3.86 -87.05
C GLN A 274 -61.92 2.90 -85.87
N LYS A 275 -60.98 1.95 -86.06
CA LYS A 275 -60.60 0.91 -85.09
C LYS A 275 -59.21 1.19 -84.51
N PHE A 276 -59.12 1.24 -83.18
CA PHE A 276 -57.87 1.43 -82.45
C PHE A 276 -57.52 0.15 -81.68
N GLN A 277 -56.28 -0.32 -81.82
CA GLN A 277 -55.73 -1.45 -81.06
C GLN A 277 -54.77 -0.91 -80.00
N TYR A 278 -55.04 -1.20 -78.74
CA TYR A 278 -54.14 -0.90 -77.63
C TYR A 278 -53.62 -2.19 -77.02
N LYS A 279 -52.32 -2.27 -76.78
CA LYS A 279 -51.76 -3.30 -75.91
C LYS A 279 -52.11 -2.94 -74.47
N ALA A 280 -52.57 -3.89 -73.67
CA ALA A 280 -52.91 -3.64 -72.28
C ALA A 280 -51.76 -3.05 -71.44
N SER A 281 -50.51 -3.26 -71.85
CA SER A 281 -49.31 -2.62 -71.27
C SER A 281 -49.29 -1.08 -71.41
N GLU A 282 -50.13 -0.51 -72.27
CA GLU A 282 -50.21 0.92 -72.58
C GLU A 282 -51.48 1.58 -72.01
N ILE A 283 -52.34 0.84 -71.31
CA ILE A 283 -53.56 1.37 -70.70
C ILE A 283 -53.25 1.90 -69.30
N THR A 284 -53.04 3.21 -69.18
CA THR A 284 -52.83 3.91 -67.90
C THR A 284 -54.12 4.36 -67.21
N ASP A 285 -55.27 4.38 -67.90
CA ASP A 285 -56.50 4.99 -67.40
C ASP A 285 -57.57 3.97 -67.01
N LEU A 286 -57.72 3.79 -65.70
CA LEU A 286 -58.84 3.09 -65.06
C LEU A 286 -59.90 4.15 -64.71
N LYS A 287 -61.06 4.15 -65.37
CA LYS A 287 -62.13 5.12 -65.09
C LYS A 287 -62.99 4.65 -63.91
N ILE A 288 -62.83 5.34 -62.78
CA ILE A 288 -63.69 5.28 -61.60
C ILE A 288 -64.99 6.03 -61.92
N LYS A 289 -66.15 5.42 -61.64
CA LYS A 289 -67.45 6.08 -61.85
C LYS A 289 -67.97 6.72 -60.55
N ASP A 290 -67.64 6.16 -59.38
CA ASP A 290 -68.05 6.60 -58.04
C ASP A 290 -67.29 5.85 -56.91
N GLU A 291 -67.17 6.43 -55.71
CA GLU A 291 -66.29 5.98 -54.60
C GLU A 291 -66.66 4.61 -53.97
N THR A 292 -67.81 4.03 -54.31
CA THR A 292 -68.36 2.86 -53.61
C THR A 292 -68.58 1.64 -54.48
N SER A 293 -68.29 1.68 -55.78
CA SER A 293 -68.38 0.50 -56.63
C SER A 293 -67.54 0.59 -57.90
N PHE A 294 -66.97 -0.54 -58.33
CA PHE A 294 -66.27 -0.67 -59.60
C PHE A 294 -67.07 -1.59 -60.53
N TYR A 295 -67.16 -1.23 -61.81
CA TYR A 295 -67.73 -2.10 -62.83
C TYR A 295 -66.64 -2.51 -63.81
N LEU A 296 -66.43 -3.81 -63.95
CA LEU A 296 -65.54 -4.40 -64.94
C LEU A 296 -66.40 -5.05 -66.03
N SER A 297 -66.51 -4.42 -67.20
CA SER A 297 -67.10 -5.07 -68.38
C SER A 297 -66.02 -5.88 -69.10
N VAL A 298 -66.26 -7.18 -69.25
CA VAL A 298 -65.41 -8.06 -70.05
C VAL A 298 -66.19 -8.48 -71.29
N LYS A 299 -65.73 -8.03 -72.45
CA LYS A 299 -66.38 -8.30 -73.73
C LYS A 299 -65.61 -9.35 -74.52
N SER A 300 -66.32 -10.40 -74.92
CA SER A 300 -65.89 -11.38 -75.92
C SER A 300 -66.66 -11.15 -77.22
N ARG A 301 -66.17 -11.70 -78.34
CA ARG A 301 -66.75 -11.54 -79.69
C ARG A 301 -68.25 -11.87 -79.78
N SER A 302 -68.79 -12.69 -78.86
CA SER A 302 -70.20 -13.11 -78.85
C SER A 302 -70.96 -12.80 -77.56
N LYS A 303 -70.32 -12.30 -76.50
CA LYS A 303 -70.98 -11.97 -75.21
C LYS A 303 -70.23 -10.87 -74.47
N GLU A 304 -70.99 -9.98 -73.84
CA GLU A 304 -70.50 -9.00 -72.87
C GLU A 304 -71.04 -9.39 -71.49
N GLU A 305 -70.16 -9.47 -70.49
CA GLU A 305 -70.53 -9.73 -69.11
C GLU A 305 -69.94 -8.65 -68.21
N VAL A 306 -70.80 -8.02 -67.40
CA VAL A 306 -70.44 -6.90 -66.53
C VAL A 306 -70.35 -7.41 -65.10
N PHE A 307 -69.17 -7.28 -64.50
CA PHE A 307 -68.90 -7.66 -63.12
C PHE A 307 -68.91 -6.41 -62.23
N SER A 308 -69.84 -6.35 -61.28
CA SER A 308 -69.86 -5.30 -60.24
C SER A 308 -69.02 -5.75 -59.05
N ILE A 309 -68.05 -4.93 -58.68
CA ILE A 309 -67.13 -5.14 -57.56
C ILE A 309 -67.50 -4.12 -56.48
N MET A 310 -67.93 -4.63 -55.34
CA MET A 310 -68.30 -3.85 -54.15
C MET A 310 -67.16 -3.88 -53.10
N PRO A 311 -67.06 -2.86 -52.23
CA PRO A 311 -66.18 -2.88 -51.07
C PRO A 311 -66.43 -4.14 -50.22
N ASN A 312 -65.36 -4.75 -49.70
CA ASN A 312 -65.38 -5.97 -48.87
C ASN A 312 -65.78 -7.27 -49.59
N GLN A 313 -65.82 -7.32 -50.92
CA GLN A 313 -65.97 -8.59 -51.63
C GLN A 313 -64.66 -9.37 -51.71
N ASP A 314 -64.76 -10.70 -51.62
CA ASP A 314 -63.63 -11.61 -51.79
C ASP A 314 -63.16 -11.60 -53.26
N LEU A 315 -62.08 -10.85 -53.50
CA LEU A 315 -61.46 -10.68 -54.80
C LEU A 315 -61.07 -12.02 -55.46
N LYS A 316 -60.78 -13.08 -54.69
CA LYS A 316 -60.50 -14.41 -55.25
C LYS A 316 -61.71 -15.03 -55.91
N LYS A 317 -62.92 -14.80 -55.37
CA LYS A 317 -64.17 -15.29 -55.98
C LYS A 317 -64.47 -14.57 -57.28
N ILE A 318 -64.25 -13.25 -57.32
CA ILE A 318 -64.44 -12.43 -58.52
C ILE A 318 -63.47 -12.86 -59.63
N CYS A 319 -62.18 -13.02 -59.29
CA CYS A 319 -61.17 -13.52 -60.22
C CYS A 319 -61.52 -14.92 -60.76
N LYS A 320 -62.06 -15.81 -59.92
CA LYS A 320 -62.51 -17.15 -60.34
C LYS A 320 -63.69 -17.08 -61.30
N SER A 321 -64.65 -16.19 -61.07
CA SER A 321 -65.79 -15.97 -61.97
C SER A 321 -65.35 -15.42 -63.34
N ILE A 322 -64.46 -14.43 -63.35
CA ILE A 322 -63.89 -13.87 -64.59
C ILE A 322 -63.11 -14.95 -65.35
N LYS A 323 -62.27 -15.72 -64.65
CA LYS A 323 -61.52 -16.84 -65.24
C LYS A 323 -62.44 -17.88 -65.87
N ASN A 324 -63.53 -18.25 -65.19
CA ASN A 324 -64.51 -19.21 -65.72
C ASN A 324 -65.25 -18.67 -66.94
N PHE A 325 -65.60 -17.37 -66.96
CA PHE A 325 -66.20 -16.72 -68.12
C PHE A 325 -65.26 -16.77 -69.33
N LEU A 326 -63.99 -16.42 -69.14
CA LEU A 326 -62.98 -16.43 -70.21
C LEU A 326 -62.71 -17.84 -70.74
N ILE A 327 -62.60 -18.86 -69.87
CA ILE A 327 -62.44 -20.27 -70.28
C ILE A 327 -63.65 -20.71 -71.13
N LYS A 328 -64.87 -20.38 -70.71
CA LYS A 328 -66.09 -20.72 -71.47
C LYS A 328 -66.14 -20.00 -72.81
N ALA A 329 -65.76 -18.72 -72.87
CA ALA A 329 -65.67 -17.96 -74.10
C ALA A 329 -64.63 -18.55 -75.07
N GLN A 330 -63.51 -19.06 -74.55
CA GLN A 330 -62.43 -19.67 -75.33
C GLN A 330 -62.82 -21.07 -75.85
N GLN A 331 -63.49 -21.90 -75.03
CA GLN A 331 -64.04 -23.19 -75.47
C GLN A 331 -65.08 -23.05 -76.59
N TYR A 332 -65.87 -21.97 -76.57
CA TYR A 332 -66.84 -21.70 -77.63
C TYR A 332 -66.17 -21.40 -78.99
N GLN A 333 -64.98 -20.77 -78.98
CA GLN A 333 -64.20 -20.50 -80.20
C GLN A 333 -63.55 -21.78 -80.77
N ILE A 334 -63.03 -22.65 -79.90
CA ILE A 334 -62.43 -23.94 -80.30
C ILE A 334 -63.47 -24.84 -80.98
N ASN A 335 -64.70 -24.89 -80.44
CA ASN A 335 -65.77 -25.70 -81.02
C ASN A 335 -66.28 -25.17 -82.38
N GLN A 336 -66.17 -23.87 -82.67
CA GLN A 336 -66.50 -23.33 -84.00
C GLN A 336 -65.44 -23.64 -85.06
N GLN A 337 -64.16 -23.75 -84.68
CA GLN A 337 -63.09 -24.10 -85.62
C GLN A 337 -63.11 -25.59 -86.02
N HIS A 338 -63.52 -26.48 -85.11
CA HIS A 338 -63.65 -27.92 -85.41
C HIS A 338 -64.86 -28.28 -86.28
N ALA A 339 -65.88 -27.42 -86.40
CA ALA A 339 -67.06 -27.69 -87.22
C ALA A 339 -66.86 -27.39 -88.74
N GLN A 340 -65.78 -26.68 -89.12
CA GLN A 340 -65.52 -26.33 -90.53
C GLN A 340 -64.47 -27.21 -91.24
N VAL A 341 -63.85 -28.16 -90.56
CA VAL A 341 -62.81 -29.02 -91.14
C VAL A 341 -63.12 -30.49 -90.86
N GLN A 342 -64.01 -31.11 -91.65
CA GLN A 342 -63.92 -32.51 -92.07
C GLN A 342 -65.13 -32.94 -92.93
N SER A 343 -64.92 -32.92 -94.25
CA SER A 343 -65.52 -33.84 -95.23
C SER A 343 -64.36 -34.67 -95.84
N PRO A 344 -64.61 -35.89 -96.38
CA PRO A 344 -63.73 -37.04 -96.16
C PRO A 344 -62.80 -37.35 -97.34
N LYS A 345 -61.55 -37.76 -97.06
CA LYS A 345 -60.77 -38.68 -97.92
C LYS A 345 -59.85 -39.59 -97.10
N ASN A 346 -59.83 -40.85 -97.56
CA ASN A 346 -59.26 -42.09 -97.03
C ASN A 346 -57.73 -42.22 -97.07
N ASN A 347 -57.30 -43.32 -96.41
CA ASN A 347 -56.00 -44.02 -96.35
C ASN A 347 -55.06 -43.45 -95.27
N GLY A 348 -54.89 -44.07 -94.09
CA GLY A 348 -54.40 -45.44 -93.81
C GLY A 348 -53.05 -45.25 -93.07
N LEU A 349 -52.57 -46.00 -92.10
CA LEU A 349 -52.93 -47.25 -91.47
C LEU A 349 -52.01 -47.35 -90.22
N LEU A 350 -52.56 -47.77 -89.08
CA LEU A 350 -51.90 -48.42 -87.92
C LEU A 350 -50.82 -47.72 -87.06
N GLY A 351 -51.05 -47.82 -85.73
CA GLY A 351 -50.03 -47.98 -84.68
C GLY A 351 -49.95 -46.80 -83.70
N GLY A 352 -50.20 -46.92 -82.40
CA GLY A 352 -50.43 -48.07 -81.54
C GLY A 352 -50.66 -47.56 -80.10
N LEU A 353 -51.50 -48.30 -79.38
CA LEU A 353 -51.87 -48.12 -77.98
C LEU A 353 -50.66 -48.34 -77.04
N MET A 354 -50.55 -47.60 -75.94
CA MET A 354 -50.90 -48.10 -74.59
C MET A 354 -50.34 -47.22 -73.45
N SER A 355 -51.23 -47.01 -72.49
CA SER A 355 -51.04 -46.68 -71.07
C SER A 355 -50.13 -47.68 -70.36
N ILE A 356 -49.57 -47.31 -69.19
CA ILE A 356 -49.56 -48.15 -67.97
C ILE A 356 -49.08 -47.33 -66.75
N PHE A 357 -49.94 -47.33 -65.72
CA PHE A 357 -49.69 -46.96 -64.31
C PHE A 357 -48.72 -47.94 -63.62
N GLY A 358 -47.98 -47.52 -62.59
CA GLY A 358 -47.21 -48.45 -61.76
C GLY A 358 -46.66 -47.84 -60.47
N ASN A 359 -47.41 -48.06 -59.39
CA ASN A 359 -47.18 -47.64 -58.02
C ASN A 359 -46.41 -48.73 -57.24
N THR A 360 -45.42 -48.41 -56.41
CA THR A 360 -45.05 -49.26 -55.24
C THR A 360 -44.40 -48.45 -54.12
N SER A 361 -45.10 -48.45 -52.99
CA SER A 361 -44.64 -48.20 -51.63
C SER A 361 -43.75 -49.34 -51.08
N SER A 362 -42.79 -49.06 -50.20
CA SER A 362 -42.78 -49.59 -48.82
C SER A 362 -41.61 -49.07 -47.96
N LYS A 363 -41.97 -48.52 -46.79
CA LYS A 363 -41.39 -48.71 -45.44
C LYS A 363 -39.93 -49.16 -45.27
N ASN A 364 -39.16 -48.42 -44.47
CA ASN A 364 -38.95 -48.76 -43.05
C ASN A 364 -38.29 -47.61 -42.29
N GLY A 365 -38.72 -47.39 -41.05
CA GLY A 365 -38.19 -46.40 -40.12
C GLY A 365 -37.34 -47.02 -39.00
N SER A 366 -36.76 -46.15 -38.17
CA SER A 366 -36.47 -46.30 -36.73
C SER A 366 -35.53 -45.15 -36.34
N ASN A 367 -35.92 -44.08 -35.65
CA ASN A 367 -36.40 -43.88 -34.26
C ASN A 367 -35.27 -43.60 -33.24
N THR A 368 -35.48 -42.52 -32.45
CA THR A 368 -34.88 -42.14 -31.14
C THR A 368 -33.38 -41.77 -31.10
N ASN A 369 -32.90 -40.81 -30.30
CA ASN A 369 -33.35 -40.45 -28.96
C ASN A 369 -32.99 -38.99 -28.55
N SER A 370 -33.89 -38.42 -27.76
CA SER A 370 -33.70 -37.29 -26.85
C SER A 370 -32.82 -37.67 -25.65
N ASP A 371 -32.09 -36.71 -25.08
CA ASP A 371 -32.03 -36.59 -23.62
C ASP A 371 -31.59 -35.20 -23.15
N ALA A 372 -32.39 -34.67 -22.24
CA ALA A 372 -32.10 -33.53 -21.39
C ALA A 372 -31.31 -33.99 -20.16
N LYS A 373 -30.49 -33.11 -19.58
CA LYS A 373 -30.21 -33.15 -18.13
C LYS A 373 -29.77 -31.79 -17.61
N GLN A 374 -30.54 -31.33 -16.63
CA GLN A 374 -30.23 -30.27 -15.68
C GLN A 374 -29.01 -30.63 -14.82
N LYS A 375 -28.24 -29.61 -14.44
CA LYS A 375 -27.97 -29.28 -13.04
C LYS A 375 -27.69 -27.79 -12.90
#